data_AF-A0A1F7BRR2-F1
#
_entry.id   AF-A0A1F7BRR2-F1
#
_cell.length_a   1.000
_cell.length_b   1.000
_cell.length_c   1.000
_cell.angle_alpha   90.00
_cell.angle_beta   90.00
_cell.angle_gamma   90.00
#
_symmetry.space_group_name_H-M   'P 1'
#
loop_
_entity.id
_entity.type
_entity.pdbx_description
1 polymer ?
#
loop_
_entity_poly.entity_id
_entity_poly.type
_entity_poly.pdbx_seq_one_letter_code
_entity_poly.pdbx_strand_id
1 'polypeptide(L)'
;MKLSLKLKAIGRWQLAVGKNKKPIVNCQSSIIILSAFLFLIPVAVHAQQTTSQTCRNRIVNELSQTHDEFRSHIFGSRKDRDGKFKVLTGGEVSEERLGILETKGRLTSELVAPIVESYRVLRCQDVAICETMAQSIGMKGGLLDVRPLGCAQVTVSRYDECYLAGDDTSDAGMNDDAVTLAGYCNQMIEDSLRLERRVLQLAVAYDSGYRATMQFAGMIDRLTRELPRYVMEPVRDMINLLGRLHQIPCFIGQCDFPDNSGLSSTSKSSSSSSVDISI
;
A
#
# COMPACT_ATOMS: atom_id res chain seq x y z
N MET A 1 42.55 19.21 26.98
CA MET A 1 43.08 17.92 26.53
C MET A 1 42.84 17.78 25.03
N LYS A 2 43.87 18.04 24.23
CA LYS A 2 43.88 17.92 22.76
C LYS A 2 45.14 17.11 22.42
N LEU A 3 44.98 15.89 21.90
CA LEU A 3 46.07 15.12 21.32
C LEU A 3 46.14 15.46 19.83
N SER A 4 47.27 16.03 19.40
CA SER A 4 47.60 16.27 18.00
C SER A 4 48.81 15.39 17.66
N LEU A 5 48.60 14.33 16.88
CA LEU A 5 49.69 13.57 16.27
C LEU A 5 50.13 14.30 14.99
N LYS A 6 51.39 14.74 14.95
CA LYS A 6 52.09 15.15 13.72
C LYS A 6 52.79 13.93 13.13
N LEU A 7 52.40 13.51 11.92
CA LEU A 7 53.25 12.64 11.08
C LEU A 7 54.07 13.50 10.11
N LYS A 8 55.36 13.21 10.07
CA LYS A 8 56.44 13.97 9.43
C LYS A 8 56.70 13.42 8.03
N ALA A 9 56.89 14.33 7.09
CA ALA A 9 57.13 14.12 5.66
C ALA A 9 58.35 13.23 5.36
N ILE A 10 58.19 12.36 4.34
CA ILE A 10 59.25 11.50 3.80
C ILE A 10 59.55 11.91 2.35
N GLY A 11 60.77 12.44 2.14
CA GLY A 11 61.70 12.01 1.10
C GLY A 11 61.37 12.22 -0.38
N ARG A 12 61.83 13.35 -0.93
CA ARG A 12 62.17 13.54 -2.35
C ARG A 12 63.29 12.57 -2.77
N TRP A 13 63.10 11.81 -3.85
CA TRP A 13 64.18 11.16 -4.59
C TRP A 13 64.23 11.71 -6.03
N GLN A 14 65.38 12.26 -6.41
CA GLN A 14 65.69 12.67 -7.77
C GLN A 14 66.06 11.44 -8.62
N LEU A 15 65.56 11.39 -9.85
CA LEU A 15 66.00 10.46 -10.90
C LEU A 15 66.83 11.23 -11.93
N ALA A 16 68.12 10.88 -11.99
CA ALA A 16 69.03 11.31 -13.04
C ALA A 16 68.80 10.50 -14.32
N VAL A 17 68.61 11.18 -15.45
CA VAL A 17 68.46 10.58 -16.77
C VAL A 17 69.81 10.56 -17.49
N GLY A 18 70.42 9.38 -17.58
CA GLY A 18 71.60 9.10 -18.41
C GLY A 18 71.20 8.41 -19.71
N LYS A 19 71.67 8.95 -20.85
CA LYS A 19 71.35 8.51 -22.22
C LYS A 19 72.11 7.25 -22.66
N ASN A 20 71.45 6.50 -23.55
CA ASN A 20 71.94 5.65 -24.64
C ASN A 20 72.66 4.32 -24.33
N LYS A 21 71.96 3.20 -24.59
CA LYS A 21 72.36 2.17 -25.57
C LYS A 21 71.15 1.26 -25.92
N LYS A 22 71.06 0.89 -27.20
CA LYS A 22 69.98 0.15 -27.89
C LYS A 22 70.02 -1.38 -27.61
N PRO A 23 68.99 -2.15 -28.04
CA PRO A 23 68.29 -3.12 -27.20
C PRO A 23 68.71 -4.59 -27.41
N ILE A 24 68.52 -5.42 -26.39
CA ILE A 24 68.34 -6.86 -26.55
C ILE A 24 66.96 -7.19 -25.99
N VAL A 25 66.12 -7.66 -26.89
CA VAL A 25 64.71 -8.02 -26.68
C VAL A 25 64.65 -9.24 -25.77
N ASN A 26 64.00 -9.11 -24.61
CA ASN A 26 63.51 -10.27 -23.87
C ASN A 26 62.03 -10.01 -23.51
N CYS A 27 61.15 -10.63 -24.28
CA CYS A 27 59.72 -10.34 -24.39
C CYS A 27 58.86 -10.90 -23.23
N GLN A 28 59.47 -11.32 -22.12
CA GLN A 28 58.74 -11.93 -21.00
C GLN A 28 58.57 -11.03 -19.77
N SER A 29 59.32 -9.94 -19.64
CA SER A 29 59.25 -9.07 -18.45
C SER A 29 58.28 -7.88 -18.61
N SER A 30 57.87 -7.55 -19.83
CA SER A 30 56.99 -6.40 -20.10
C SER A 30 55.50 -6.67 -19.84
N ILE A 31 55.08 -7.95 -19.79
CA ILE A 31 53.69 -8.33 -19.56
C ILE A 31 53.33 -8.22 -18.07
N ILE A 32 54.29 -8.44 -17.17
CA ILE A 32 54.07 -8.43 -15.71
C ILE A 32 53.99 -6.99 -15.16
N ILE A 33 54.70 -6.04 -15.77
CA ILE A 33 54.68 -4.64 -15.33
C ILE A 33 53.43 -3.90 -15.83
N LEU A 34 52.92 -4.27 -17.01
CA LEU A 34 51.67 -3.69 -17.54
C LEU A 34 50.41 -4.23 -16.85
N SER A 35 50.42 -5.49 -16.39
CA SER A 35 49.31 -6.07 -15.62
C SER A 35 49.26 -5.56 -14.17
N ALA A 36 50.41 -5.20 -13.57
CA ALA A 36 50.46 -4.59 -12.24
C ALA A 36 49.97 -3.13 -12.22
N PHE A 37 50.14 -2.37 -13.31
CA PHE A 37 49.62 -1.00 -13.41
C PHE A 37 48.11 -0.94 -13.70
N LEU A 38 47.54 -1.96 -14.34
CA LEU A 38 46.09 -2.07 -14.59
C LEU A 38 45.28 -2.46 -13.35
N PHE A 39 45.91 -3.00 -12.30
CA PHE A 39 45.24 -3.35 -11.03
C PHE A 39 45.27 -2.22 -9.98
N LEU A 40 46.00 -1.12 -10.22
CA LEU A 40 46.09 0.02 -9.29
C LEU A 40 45.19 1.20 -9.65
N ILE A 41 44.35 1.07 -10.69
CA ILE A 41 43.38 2.08 -11.10
C ILE A 41 41.97 1.49 -11.02
N PRO A 42 41.45 1.18 -9.82
CA PRO A 42 40.08 1.63 -9.54
C PRO A 42 39.85 1.89 -8.04
N VAL A 43 40.62 2.77 -7.39
CA VAL A 43 40.32 3.11 -5.97
C VAL A 43 39.97 4.59 -5.75
N ALA A 44 40.23 5.46 -6.74
CA ALA A 44 39.96 6.89 -6.59
C ALA A 44 38.58 7.37 -7.12
N VAL A 45 37.74 6.49 -7.68
CA VAL A 45 36.44 6.88 -8.27
C VAL A 45 35.24 6.62 -7.32
N HIS A 46 35.45 5.96 -6.18
CA HIS A 46 34.36 5.54 -5.28
C HIS A 46 33.97 6.54 -4.17
N ALA A 47 34.61 7.71 -4.07
CA ALA A 47 34.34 8.64 -2.97
C ALA A 47 33.10 9.54 -3.20
N GLN A 48 32.85 10.00 -4.43
CA GLN A 48 31.80 10.99 -4.73
C GLN A 48 30.39 10.37 -4.89
N GLN A 49 30.28 9.07 -5.16
CA GLN A 49 29.01 8.38 -5.46
C GLN A 49 28.16 8.04 -4.23
N THR A 50 28.63 8.36 -3.01
CA THR A 50 28.04 7.88 -1.75
C THR A 50 27.02 8.84 -1.12
N THR A 51 27.13 10.14 -1.33
CA THR A 51 26.29 11.15 -0.64
C THR A 51 24.84 11.13 -1.13
N SER A 52 24.62 11.14 -2.45
CA SER A 52 23.28 11.07 -3.07
C SER A 52 22.53 9.78 -2.71
N GLN A 53 23.22 8.64 -2.67
CA GLN A 53 22.64 7.36 -2.25
C GLN A 53 22.28 7.36 -0.75
N THR A 54 23.12 7.96 0.08
CA THR A 54 22.86 8.07 1.52
C THR A 54 21.63 8.94 1.80
N CYS A 55 21.52 10.09 1.11
CA CYS A 55 20.32 10.93 1.16
C CYS A 55 19.07 10.17 0.69
N ARG A 56 19.14 9.44 -0.43
CA ARG A 56 18.02 8.62 -0.92
C ARG A 56 17.57 7.60 0.12
N ASN A 57 18.52 6.88 0.73
CA ASN A 57 18.22 5.89 1.77
C ASN A 57 17.58 6.55 3.00
N ARG A 58 18.03 7.75 3.38
CA ARG A 58 17.41 8.52 4.45
C ARG A 58 15.93 8.82 4.16
N ILE A 59 15.64 9.35 2.98
CA ILE A 59 14.27 9.68 2.56
C ILE A 59 13.39 8.43 2.55
N VAL A 60 13.89 7.33 1.96
CA VAL A 60 13.14 6.06 1.90
C VAL A 60 12.85 5.54 3.29
N ASN A 61 13.82 5.63 4.22
CA ASN A 61 13.64 5.19 5.60
C ASN A 61 12.60 6.06 6.32
N GLU A 62 12.66 7.38 6.20
CA GLU A 62 11.66 8.26 6.84
C GLU A 62 10.27 8.08 6.25
N LEU A 63 10.16 7.93 4.92
CA LEU A 63 8.90 7.64 4.26
C LEU A 63 8.33 6.29 4.71
N SER A 64 9.17 5.26 4.83
CA SER A 64 8.72 3.96 5.35
C SER A 64 8.21 4.07 6.79
N GLN A 65 8.85 4.92 7.61
CA GLN A 65 8.44 5.14 8.99
C GLN A 65 7.09 5.89 9.09
N THR A 66 6.85 6.93 8.27
CA THR A 66 5.54 7.61 8.24
C THR A 66 4.44 6.69 7.74
N HIS A 67 4.71 5.85 6.75
CA HIS A 67 3.77 4.83 6.29
C HIS A 67 3.45 3.79 7.37
N ASP A 68 4.45 3.32 8.11
CA ASP A 68 4.25 2.38 9.22
C ASP A 68 3.43 3.02 10.35
N GLU A 69 3.70 4.29 10.68
CA GLU A 69 2.91 5.03 11.67
C GLU A 69 1.46 5.21 11.21
N PHE A 70 1.22 5.61 9.95
CA PHE A 70 -0.12 5.71 9.37
C PHE A 70 -0.86 4.36 9.43
N ARG A 71 -0.22 3.27 9.02
CA ARG A 71 -0.83 1.94 9.05
C ARG A 71 -1.12 1.49 10.48
N SER A 72 -0.29 1.87 11.45
CA SER A 72 -0.58 1.62 12.87
C SER A 72 -1.84 2.36 13.35
N HIS A 73 -2.14 3.55 12.83
CA HIS A 73 -3.39 4.26 13.13
C HIS A 73 -4.62 3.59 12.50
N ILE A 74 -4.51 3.09 11.27
CA ILE A 74 -5.63 2.44 10.57
C ILE A 74 -5.90 1.04 11.13
N PHE A 75 -4.87 0.20 11.17
CA PHE A 75 -4.99 -1.23 11.43
C PHE A 75 -4.65 -1.61 12.87
N GLY A 76 -3.88 -0.79 13.57
CA GLY A 76 -3.38 -1.08 14.90
C GLY A 76 -1.98 -1.72 14.88
N SER A 77 -1.35 -1.72 16.04
CA SER A 77 -0.07 -2.36 16.29
C SER A 77 -0.18 -3.31 17.47
N ARG A 78 0.65 -4.36 17.48
CA ARG A 78 0.72 -5.33 18.58
C ARG A 78 2.17 -5.57 18.98
N LYS A 79 2.37 -5.85 20.26
CA LYS A 79 3.68 -6.24 20.78
C LYS A 79 4.01 -7.67 20.35
N ASP A 80 5.13 -7.84 19.68
CA ASP A 80 5.67 -9.14 19.29
C ASP A 80 6.35 -9.83 20.50
N ARG A 81 6.65 -11.11 20.35
CA ARG A 81 7.38 -11.94 21.33
C ARG A 81 8.73 -11.35 21.71
N ASP A 82 9.38 -10.66 20.77
CA ASP A 82 10.67 -9.99 20.96
C ASP A 82 10.54 -8.62 21.66
N GLY A 83 9.33 -8.24 22.05
CA GLY A 83 9.05 -6.98 22.74
C GLY A 83 8.97 -5.74 21.83
N LYS A 84 9.18 -5.91 20.52
CA LYS A 84 8.99 -4.86 19.50
C LYS A 84 7.52 -4.69 19.15
N PHE A 85 7.08 -3.46 18.83
CA PHE A 85 5.73 -3.23 18.34
C PHE A 85 5.71 -3.36 16.81
N LYS A 86 4.88 -4.27 16.31
CA LYS A 86 4.70 -4.52 14.89
C LYS A 86 3.31 -4.10 14.45
N VAL A 87 3.22 -3.46 13.30
CA VAL A 87 1.94 -3.15 12.66
C VAL A 87 1.32 -4.44 12.14
N LEU A 88 0.00 -4.58 12.22
CA LEU A 88 -0.69 -5.80 11.74
C LEU A 88 -0.45 -6.10 10.26
N THR A 89 -0.14 -5.06 9.47
CA THR A 89 0.15 -5.16 8.03
C THR A 89 1.63 -5.33 7.70
N GLY A 90 2.49 -5.50 8.71
CA GLY A 90 3.95 -5.43 8.58
C GLY A 90 4.45 -3.99 8.74
N GLY A 91 5.63 -3.86 9.36
CA GLY A 91 6.23 -2.60 9.79
C GLY A 91 6.59 -2.60 11.28
N GLU A 92 7.49 -1.70 11.69
CA GLU A 92 7.87 -1.51 13.10
C GLU A 92 7.41 -0.13 13.58
N VAL A 93 6.84 -0.07 14.78
CA VAL A 93 6.42 1.20 15.41
C VAL A 93 6.92 1.32 16.84
N SER A 94 6.89 2.53 17.39
CA SER A 94 7.37 2.82 18.74
C SER A 94 6.37 2.47 19.84
N GLU A 95 5.08 2.41 19.52
CA GLU A 95 4.00 2.30 20.50
C GLU A 95 2.92 1.29 20.08
N GLU A 96 2.25 0.71 21.07
CA GLU A 96 1.03 -0.07 20.88
C GLU A 96 -0.16 0.86 20.68
N ARG A 97 -0.89 0.68 19.58
CA ARG A 97 -2.04 1.50 19.20
C ARG A 97 -3.20 0.63 18.76
N LEU A 98 -4.40 0.99 19.20
CA LEU A 98 -5.63 0.38 18.70
C LEU A 98 -5.98 1.00 17.34
N GLY A 99 -6.12 0.17 16.31
CA GLY A 99 -6.47 0.63 14.97
C GLY A 99 -7.89 1.16 14.89
N ILE A 100 -8.12 2.16 14.03
CA ILE A 100 -9.46 2.68 13.74
C ILE A 100 -10.41 1.56 13.31
N LEU A 101 -9.95 0.64 12.46
CA LEU A 101 -10.77 -0.49 11.99
C LEU A 101 -11.02 -1.55 13.07
N GLU A 102 -10.16 -1.63 14.11
CA GLU A 102 -10.33 -2.57 15.23
C GLU A 102 -11.39 -2.07 16.23
N THR A 103 -11.84 -0.82 16.13
CA THR A 103 -12.86 -0.27 17.04
C THR A 103 -14.19 -1.01 16.90
N LYS A 104 -14.57 -1.70 17.97
CA LYS A 104 -15.83 -2.46 18.05
C LYS A 104 -17.02 -1.53 18.24
N GLY A 105 -18.17 -1.92 17.70
CA GLY A 105 -19.45 -1.24 17.94
C GLY A 105 -19.71 0.02 17.12
N ARG A 106 -18.77 0.47 16.28
CA ARG A 106 -18.98 1.60 15.35
C ARG A 106 -19.38 1.15 13.96
N LEU A 107 -20.23 1.88 13.27
CA LEU A 107 -20.52 1.57 11.86
C LEU A 107 -19.37 2.03 10.96
N THR A 108 -19.24 1.42 9.78
CA THR A 108 -18.23 1.83 8.78
C THR A 108 -18.41 3.29 8.36
N SER A 109 -19.65 3.80 8.37
CA SER A 109 -19.98 5.20 8.11
C SER A 109 -19.38 6.18 9.13
N GLU A 110 -19.34 5.80 10.41
CA GLU A 110 -18.75 6.61 11.49
C GLU A 110 -17.22 6.63 11.42
N LEU A 111 -16.64 5.61 10.79
CA LEU A 111 -15.19 5.44 10.64
C LEU A 111 -14.64 6.23 9.44
N VAL A 112 -15.48 6.73 8.53
CA VAL A 112 -15.01 7.47 7.35
C VAL A 112 -14.27 8.74 7.73
N ALA A 113 -14.80 9.54 8.67
CA ALA A 113 -14.17 10.78 9.10
C ALA A 113 -12.75 10.58 9.69
N PRO A 114 -12.53 9.70 10.68
CA PRO A 114 -11.18 9.47 11.21
C PRO A 114 -10.24 8.84 10.18
N ILE A 115 -10.75 7.99 9.28
CA ILE A 115 -9.94 7.44 8.18
C ILE A 115 -9.46 8.55 7.24
N VAL A 116 -10.36 9.43 6.80
CA VAL A 116 -9.99 10.55 5.91
C VAL A 116 -9.00 11.49 6.59
N GLU A 117 -9.17 11.75 7.89
CA GLU A 117 -8.26 12.61 8.64
C GLU A 117 -6.85 11.99 8.74
N SER A 118 -6.75 10.70 9.07
CA SER A 118 -5.45 10.01 9.08
C SER A 118 -4.76 10.01 7.71
N TYR A 119 -5.52 9.86 6.61
CA TYR A 119 -4.97 9.93 5.26
C TYR A 119 -4.47 11.33 4.89
N ARG A 120 -5.16 12.38 5.36
CA ARG A 120 -4.70 13.76 5.17
C ARG A 120 -3.39 14.02 5.90
N VAL A 121 -3.26 13.53 7.13
CA VAL A 121 -2.03 13.64 7.91
C VAL A 121 -0.87 12.96 7.19
N LEU A 122 -1.05 11.71 6.71
CA LEU A 122 -0.03 11.02 5.91
C LEU A 122 0.41 11.85 4.70
N ARG A 123 -0.55 12.32 3.89
CA ARG A 123 -0.24 13.15 2.71
C ARG A 123 0.55 14.41 3.08
N CYS A 124 0.20 15.06 4.18
CA CYS A 124 0.92 16.25 4.65
C CYS A 124 2.35 15.93 5.08
N GLN A 125 2.56 14.81 5.77
CA GLN A 125 3.88 14.37 6.21
C GLN A 125 4.77 13.98 5.03
N ASP A 126 4.24 13.22 4.07
CA ASP A 126 4.99 12.80 2.90
C ASP A 126 5.47 14.02 2.10
N VAL A 127 4.57 14.97 1.80
CA VAL A 127 4.94 16.19 1.07
C VAL A 127 5.95 17.02 1.86
N ALA A 128 5.82 17.10 3.19
CA ALA A 128 6.79 17.78 4.03
C ALA A 128 8.19 17.17 3.90
N ILE A 129 8.33 15.84 3.82
CA ILE A 129 9.63 15.16 3.66
C ILE A 129 10.31 15.53 2.34
N CYS A 130 9.57 15.61 1.22
CA CYS A 130 10.20 16.05 -0.04
C CYS A 130 10.52 17.54 -0.06
N GLU A 131 9.70 18.39 0.59
CA GLU A 131 9.98 19.81 0.70
C GLU A 131 11.18 20.10 1.62
N THR A 132 11.31 19.40 2.76
CA THR A 132 12.48 19.51 3.65
C THR A 132 13.74 19.08 2.91
N MET A 133 13.65 18.02 2.11
CA MET A 133 14.74 17.51 1.30
C MET A 133 15.14 18.48 0.18
N ALA A 134 14.18 19.05 -0.56
CA ALA A 134 14.49 20.03 -1.59
C ALA A 134 15.23 21.26 -1.03
N GLN A 135 14.89 21.67 0.20
CA GLN A 135 15.49 22.82 0.87
C GLN A 135 16.81 22.50 1.60
N SER A 136 17.09 21.23 1.92
CA SER A 136 18.35 20.81 2.54
C SER A 136 19.53 20.72 1.56
N ILE A 137 19.25 20.68 0.25
CA ILE A 137 20.28 20.64 -0.81
C ILE A 137 21.22 21.85 -0.75
N GLY A 138 20.69 23.04 -0.45
CA GLY A 138 21.43 24.30 -0.53
C GLY A 138 22.07 24.80 0.78
N MET A 139 21.69 24.28 1.94
CA MET A 139 22.18 24.76 3.25
C MET A 139 22.37 23.61 4.22
N LYS A 140 23.54 23.56 4.86
CA LYS A 140 23.88 22.55 5.87
C LYS A 140 23.37 22.96 7.25
N GLY A 141 22.68 22.04 7.92
CA GLY A 141 22.22 22.19 9.30
C GLY A 141 21.16 23.28 9.53
N GLY A 142 20.65 23.30 10.75
CA GLY A 142 19.66 24.28 11.23
C GLY A 142 18.22 23.82 11.13
N LEU A 143 17.35 24.57 11.79
CA LEU A 143 15.91 24.40 11.73
C LEU A 143 15.37 24.99 10.43
N LEU A 144 14.38 24.31 9.87
CA LEU A 144 13.67 24.72 8.67
C LEU A 144 12.17 24.66 8.92
N ASP A 145 11.50 25.76 8.60
CA ASP A 145 10.05 25.84 8.65
C ASP A 145 9.51 25.47 7.27
N VAL A 146 8.95 24.27 7.17
CA VAL A 146 8.35 23.76 5.94
C VAL A 146 6.84 23.98 5.99
N ARG A 147 6.29 24.48 4.89
CA ARG A 147 4.86 24.77 4.76
C ARG A 147 4.28 24.05 3.54
N PRO A 148 3.87 22.79 3.72
CA PRO A 148 3.19 22.06 2.67
C PRO A 148 1.85 22.73 2.36
N LEU A 149 1.46 22.77 1.09
CA LEU A 149 0.21 23.37 0.67
C LEU A 149 -1.00 22.65 1.32
N GLY A 150 -1.79 23.39 2.08
CA GLY A 150 -2.98 22.86 2.76
C GLY A 150 -2.71 22.13 4.08
N CYS A 151 -1.47 22.19 4.59
CA CYS A 151 -1.06 21.57 5.83
C CYS A 151 -0.57 22.61 6.85
N ALA A 152 -0.49 22.21 8.13
CA ALA A 152 0.13 23.03 9.15
C ALA A 152 1.65 23.17 8.89
N GLN A 153 2.23 24.27 9.35
CA GLN A 153 3.67 24.49 9.27
C GLN A 153 4.39 23.54 10.23
N VAL A 154 5.43 22.87 9.75
CA VAL A 154 6.23 21.92 10.53
C VAL A 154 7.67 22.41 10.57
N THR A 155 8.21 22.53 11.77
CA THR A 155 9.61 22.89 11.99
C THR A 155 10.44 21.62 12.04
N VAL A 156 11.25 21.36 11.03
CA VAL A 156 12.07 20.13 10.91
C VAL A 156 13.55 20.51 10.78
N SER A 157 14.44 19.68 11.32
CA SER A 157 15.87 19.83 11.07
C SER A 157 16.20 19.47 9.63
N ARG A 158 17.09 20.23 8.99
CA ARG A 158 17.58 19.88 7.64
C ARG A 158 18.32 18.53 7.66
N TYR A 159 18.18 17.77 6.59
CA TYR A 159 18.95 16.54 6.40
C TYR A 159 20.38 16.88 6.01
N ASP A 160 21.32 16.67 6.93
CA ASP A 160 22.75 16.87 6.67
C ASP A 160 23.29 15.92 5.59
N GLU A 161 22.66 14.74 5.43
CA GLU A 161 23.05 13.75 4.41
C GLU A 161 22.66 14.17 2.98
N CYS A 162 21.70 15.10 2.84
CA CYS A 162 21.18 15.59 1.56
C CYS A 162 21.79 16.92 1.10
N TYR A 163 22.78 17.42 1.83
CA TYR A 163 23.51 18.62 1.45
C TYR A 163 24.45 18.33 0.27
N LEU A 164 24.18 18.93 -0.89
CA LEU A 164 24.94 18.70 -2.14
C LEU A 164 25.81 19.89 -2.54
N ALA A 165 25.84 20.97 -1.74
CA ALA A 165 26.66 22.13 -2.04
C ALA A 165 28.12 21.94 -1.57
N GLY A 166 28.98 21.40 -2.44
CA GLY A 166 30.42 21.60 -2.36
C GLY A 166 31.30 20.37 -2.63
N ASP A 167 31.68 20.20 -3.90
CA ASP A 167 33.09 20.01 -4.25
C ASP A 167 33.45 21.16 -5.21
N ASP A 168 34.15 22.16 -4.68
CA ASP A 168 34.34 23.51 -5.24
C ASP A 168 35.33 23.58 -6.42
N THR A 169 35.34 22.61 -7.34
CA THR A 169 36.33 22.59 -8.45
C THR A 169 35.77 22.40 -9.86
N SER A 170 34.49 22.63 -10.10
CA SER A 170 34.02 22.86 -11.47
C SER A 170 32.75 23.69 -11.51
N ASP A 171 32.92 24.93 -11.96
CA ASP A 171 31.88 25.79 -12.52
C ASP A 171 30.94 25.01 -13.46
N ALA A 172 29.66 25.40 -13.43
CA ALA A 172 28.61 25.13 -14.41
C ALA A 172 27.96 23.72 -14.44
N GLY A 173 28.18 22.89 -13.42
CA GLY A 173 27.44 21.63 -13.20
C GLY A 173 26.35 21.74 -12.12
N MET A 174 25.67 22.88 -11.99
CA MET A 174 24.59 23.04 -11.01
C MET A 174 23.42 22.12 -11.40
N ASN A 175 23.00 21.25 -10.49
CA ASN A 175 21.60 20.84 -10.30
C ASN A 175 20.97 19.70 -11.13
N ASP A 176 21.66 18.91 -11.96
CA ASP A 176 20.96 17.76 -12.58
C ASP A 176 20.63 16.67 -11.54
N ASP A 177 21.59 16.36 -10.65
CA ASP A 177 21.38 15.41 -9.55
C ASP A 177 20.35 15.91 -8.51
N ALA A 178 20.30 17.21 -8.26
CA ALA A 178 19.33 17.80 -7.33
C ALA A 178 17.90 17.78 -7.91
N VAL A 179 17.75 18.11 -9.20
CA VAL A 179 16.46 18.10 -9.91
C VAL A 179 15.95 16.68 -10.08
N THR A 180 16.83 15.73 -10.44
CA THR A 180 16.47 14.32 -10.56
C THR A 180 16.07 13.71 -9.21
N LEU A 181 16.75 14.06 -8.12
CA LEU A 181 16.42 13.56 -6.79
C LEU A 181 15.11 14.15 -6.24
N ALA A 182 14.84 15.44 -6.48
CA ALA A 182 13.55 16.04 -6.15
C ALA A 182 12.40 15.44 -6.98
N GLY A 183 12.63 15.22 -8.28
CA GLY A 183 11.66 14.54 -9.16
C GLY A 183 11.36 13.11 -8.70
N TYR A 184 12.41 12.37 -8.31
CA TYR A 184 12.28 11.02 -7.76
C TYR A 184 11.46 10.98 -6.47
N CYS A 185 11.69 11.93 -5.56
CA CYS A 185 10.95 12.04 -4.30
C CYS A 185 9.44 12.24 -4.55
N ASN A 186 9.09 13.18 -5.44
CA ASN A 186 7.70 13.44 -5.80
C ASN A 186 7.02 12.23 -6.47
N GLN A 187 7.72 11.52 -7.35
CA GLN A 187 7.18 10.32 -7.99
C GLN A 187 6.92 9.21 -6.96
N MET A 188 7.87 8.99 -6.05
CA MET A 188 7.75 7.97 -5.01
C MET A 188 6.56 8.24 -4.07
N ILE A 189 6.31 9.51 -3.70
CA ILE A 189 5.15 9.89 -2.90
C ILE A 189 3.84 9.61 -3.64
N GLU A 190 3.73 9.99 -4.92
CA GLU A 190 2.47 9.77 -5.64
C GLU A 190 2.18 8.28 -5.79
N ASP A 191 3.21 7.47 -6.05
CA ASP A 191 3.09 6.02 -6.12
C ASP A 191 2.72 5.42 -4.74
N SER A 192 3.32 5.90 -3.66
CA SER A 192 3.05 5.42 -2.30
C SER A 192 1.63 5.80 -1.85
N LEU A 193 1.21 7.05 -2.04
CA LEU A 193 -0.13 7.54 -1.73
C LEU A 193 -1.21 6.83 -2.55
N ARG A 194 -0.91 6.49 -3.81
CA ARG A 194 -1.81 5.72 -4.67
C ARG A 194 -1.96 4.29 -4.17
N LEU A 195 -0.88 3.66 -3.74
CA LEU A 195 -0.90 2.32 -3.15
C LEU A 195 -1.71 2.31 -1.85
N GLU A 196 -1.42 3.23 -0.93
CA GLU A 196 -2.13 3.32 0.36
C GLU A 196 -3.63 3.55 0.16
N ARG A 197 -4.01 4.39 -0.81
CA ARG A 197 -5.43 4.61 -1.15
C ARG A 197 -6.12 3.32 -1.59
N ARG A 198 -5.45 2.48 -2.38
CA ARG A 198 -6.00 1.18 -2.83
C ARG A 198 -6.11 0.20 -1.66
N VAL A 199 -5.10 0.13 -0.82
CA VAL A 199 -5.10 -0.72 0.38
C VAL A 199 -6.23 -0.32 1.32
N LEU A 200 -6.41 0.99 1.53
CA LEU A 200 -7.48 1.53 2.36
C LEU A 200 -8.87 1.25 1.79
N GLN A 201 -9.06 1.41 0.48
CA GLN A 201 -10.32 1.05 -0.20
C GLN A 201 -10.65 -0.43 -0.01
N LEU A 202 -9.67 -1.30 -0.16
CA LEU A 202 -9.85 -2.74 0.05
C LEU A 202 -10.19 -3.05 1.51
N ALA A 203 -9.49 -2.42 2.46
CA ALA A 203 -9.73 -2.61 3.90
C ALA A 203 -11.14 -2.15 4.31
N VAL A 204 -11.59 -0.99 3.84
CA VAL A 204 -12.94 -0.47 4.11
C VAL A 204 -14.01 -1.36 3.47
N ALA A 205 -13.79 -1.82 2.23
CA ALA A 205 -14.71 -2.75 1.58
C ALA A 205 -14.83 -4.05 2.39
N TYR A 206 -13.71 -4.60 2.85
CA TYR A 206 -13.69 -5.80 3.69
C TYR A 206 -14.42 -5.60 5.03
N ASP A 207 -14.13 -4.52 5.76
CA ASP A 207 -14.78 -4.23 7.05
C ASP A 207 -16.30 -4.03 6.89
N SER A 208 -16.72 -3.33 5.83
CA SER A 208 -18.14 -3.14 5.53
C SER A 208 -18.85 -4.45 5.20
N GLY A 209 -18.22 -5.33 4.40
CA GLY A 209 -18.75 -6.64 4.08
C GLY A 209 -18.84 -7.55 5.30
N TYR A 210 -17.81 -7.55 6.15
CA TYR A 210 -17.81 -8.31 7.39
C TYR A 210 -18.93 -7.89 8.33
N ARG A 211 -19.08 -6.58 8.58
CA ARG A 211 -20.11 -6.04 9.47
C ARG A 211 -21.52 -6.26 8.93
N ALA A 212 -21.73 -6.07 7.63
CA ALA A 212 -23.01 -6.36 6.99
C ALA A 212 -23.38 -7.85 7.12
N THR A 213 -22.42 -8.75 6.90
CA THR A 213 -22.65 -10.20 7.04
C THR A 213 -23.07 -10.57 8.46
N MET A 214 -22.44 -9.98 9.48
CA MET A 214 -22.82 -10.22 10.87
C MET A 214 -24.23 -9.69 11.21
N GLN A 215 -24.65 -8.58 10.61
CA GLN A 215 -26.03 -8.07 10.75
C GLN A 215 -27.04 -8.99 10.06
N PHE A 216 -26.75 -9.43 8.83
CA PHE A 216 -27.62 -10.36 8.10
C PHE A 216 -27.72 -11.72 8.78
N ALA A 217 -26.63 -12.24 9.34
CA ALA A 217 -26.65 -13.49 10.10
C ALA A 217 -27.63 -13.43 11.28
N GLY A 218 -27.66 -12.32 12.01
CA GLY A 218 -28.63 -12.10 13.09
C GLY A 218 -30.08 -12.02 12.60
N MET A 219 -30.33 -11.35 11.47
CA MET A 219 -31.67 -11.27 10.88
C MET A 219 -32.16 -12.62 10.35
N ILE A 220 -31.29 -13.40 9.70
CA ILE A 220 -31.62 -14.72 9.17
C ILE A 220 -31.84 -15.74 10.30
N ASP A 221 -31.06 -15.69 11.38
CA ASP A 221 -31.31 -16.53 12.55
C ASP A 221 -32.67 -16.22 13.18
N ARG A 222 -33.06 -14.94 13.26
CA ARG A 222 -34.41 -14.58 13.72
C ARG A 222 -35.49 -15.06 12.77
N LEU A 223 -35.31 -14.85 11.46
CA LEU A 223 -36.24 -15.31 10.44
C LEU A 223 -36.41 -16.83 10.48
N THR A 224 -35.33 -17.61 10.56
CA THR A 224 -35.41 -19.08 10.57
C THR A 224 -36.07 -19.64 11.83
N ARG A 225 -36.06 -18.92 12.96
CA ARG A 225 -36.80 -19.29 14.17
C ARG A 225 -38.29 -18.92 14.10
N GLU A 226 -38.62 -17.80 13.46
CA GLU A 226 -39.99 -17.28 13.40
C GLU A 226 -40.79 -17.85 12.20
N LEU A 227 -40.14 -18.02 11.04
CA LEU A 227 -40.76 -18.44 9.78
C LEU A 227 -41.45 -19.81 9.86
N PRO A 228 -40.91 -20.84 10.54
CA PRO A 228 -41.64 -22.09 10.74
C PRO A 228 -42.94 -21.90 11.51
N ARG A 229 -43.02 -20.95 12.46
CA ARG A 229 -44.28 -20.69 13.18
C ARG A 229 -45.32 -20.07 12.25
N TYR A 230 -44.92 -19.09 11.45
CA TYR A 230 -45.85 -18.40 10.54
C TYR A 230 -46.21 -19.20 9.28
N VAL A 231 -45.33 -20.10 8.82
CA VAL A 231 -45.54 -20.85 7.57
C VAL A 231 -46.14 -22.23 7.83
N MET A 232 -45.76 -22.93 8.91
CA MET A 232 -46.23 -24.31 9.13
C MET A 232 -47.72 -24.38 9.48
N GLU A 233 -48.27 -23.37 10.16
CA GLU A 233 -49.69 -23.33 10.53
C GLU A 233 -50.60 -23.20 9.29
N PRO A 234 -50.46 -22.18 8.41
CA PRO A 234 -51.27 -22.08 7.20
C PRO A 234 -51.01 -23.20 6.18
N VAL A 235 -49.77 -23.72 6.07
CA VAL A 235 -49.51 -24.87 5.19
C VAL A 235 -50.24 -26.11 5.68
N ARG A 236 -50.27 -26.34 6.99
CA ARG A 236 -51.00 -27.48 7.58
C ARG A 236 -52.51 -27.33 7.40
N ASP A 237 -53.04 -26.12 7.54
CA ASP A 237 -54.46 -25.84 7.25
C ASP A 237 -54.80 -26.01 5.77
N MET A 238 -53.92 -25.59 4.86
CA MET A 238 -54.12 -25.78 3.42
C MET A 238 -54.09 -27.26 3.04
N ILE A 239 -53.20 -28.07 3.64
CA ILE A 239 -53.16 -29.53 3.47
C ILE A 239 -54.45 -30.17 4.01
N ASN A 240 -54.94 -29.73 5.17
CA ASN A 240 -56.19 -30.22 5.73
C ASN A 240 -57.40 -29.87 4.84
N LEU A 241 -57.43 -28.67 4.25
CA LEU A 241 -58.45 -28.27 3.29
C LEU A 241 -58.37 -29.06 1.98
N LEU A 242 -57.17 -29.32 1.46
CA LEU A 242 -56.97 -30.16 0.29
C LEU A 242 -57.41 -31.61 0.55
N GLY A 243 -57.11 -32.15 1.74
CA GLY A 243 -57.55 -33.47 2.16
C GLY A 243 -59.09 -33.57 2.27
N ARG A 244 -59.75 -32.52 2.76
CA ARG A 244 -61.23 -32.44 2.78
C ARG A 244 -61.83 -32.25 1.39
N LEU A 245 -61.16 -31.52 0.50
CA LEU A 245 -61.61 -31.32 -0.88
C LEU A 245 -61.55 -32.63 -1.69
N HIS A 246 -60.59 -33.51 -1.39
CA HIS A 246 -60.49 -34.85 -2.00
C HIS A 246 -61.60 -35.81 -1.55
N GLN A 247 -62.31 -35.51 -0.45
CA GLN A 247 -63.47 -36.27 0.02
C GLN A 247 -64.81 -35.81 -0.60
N ILE A 248 -64.81 -34.76 -1.43
CA ILE A 248 -65.99 -34.35 -2.20
C ILE A 248 -65.96 -35.10 -3.55
N PRO A 249 -66.87 -36.05 -3.81
CA PRO A 249 -66.81 -37.00 -4.92
C PRO A 249 -67.19 -36.39 -6.29
N CYS A 250 -66.81 -35.14 -6.56
CA CYS A 250 -67.22 -34.44 -7.77
C CYS A 250 -66.07 -33.69 -8.49
N PHE A 251 -64.85 -33.66 -7.93
CA PHE A 251 -63.74 -32.85 -8.46
C PHE A 251 -62.53 -33.64 -8.97
N ILE A 252 -62.51 -34.96 -8.79
CA ILE A 252 -61.56 -35.83 -9.49
C ILE A 252 -62.25 -36.22 -10.78
N GLY A 253 -61.74 -35.77 -11.92
CA GLY A 253 -62.38 -35.81 -13.24
C GLY A 253 -62.75 -37.20 -13.77
N GLN A 254 -63.79 -37.80 -13.18
CA GLN A 254 -64.55 -38.93 -13.69
C GLN A 254 -66.03 -38.57 -13.62
N CYS A 255 -66.44 -37.53 -14.33
CA CYS A 255 -67.80 -37.46 -14.84
C CYS A 255 -67.88 -38.44 -16.02
N ASP A 256 -68.07 -39.71 -15.71
CA ASP A 256 -68.45 -40.73 -16.68
C ASP A 256 -69.95 -40.52 -16.95
N PHE A 257 -70.29 -39.94 -18.11
CA PHE A 257 -71.69 -39.80 -18.52
C PHE A 257 -72.15 -41.14 -19.11
N PRO A 258 -73.30 -41.68 -18.69
CA PRO A 258 -73.74 -42.99 -19.16
C PRO A 258 -74.03 -42.96 -20.66
N ASP A 259 -73.51 -43.98 -21.36
CA ASP A 259 -73.70 -44.28 -22.77
C ASP A 259 -75.13 -43.98 -23.27
N ASN A 260 -75.22 -43.27 -24.40
CA ASN A 260 -76.15 -43.63 -25.48
C ASN A 260 -75.73 -42.97 -26.81
N SER A 261 -75.30 -43.83 -27.73
CA SER A 261 -75.46 -43.75 -29.19
C SER A 261 -75.07 -42.45 -29.92
N GLY A 262 -73.89 -42.48 -30.53
CA GLY A 262 -73.66 -42.04 -31.91
C GLY A 262 -73.67 -40.54 -32.20
N LEU A 263 -72.48 -39.95 -32.39
CA LEU A 263 -72.14 -39.22 -33.62
C LEU A 263 -70.66 -38.80 -33.62
N SER A 264 -70.04 -38.99 -34.79
CA SER A 264 -68.77 -38.41 -35.21
C SER A 264 -68.68 -36.90 -34.90
N SER A 265 -67.53 -36.40 -34.44
CA SER A 265 -66.73 -35.38 -35.16
C SER A 265 -65.56 -34.84 -34.34
N THR A 266 -64.36 -35.01 -34.91
CA THR A 266 -63.26 -34.02 -35.04
C THR A 266 -63.08 -32.90 -33.99
N SER A 267 -61.91 -32.96 -33.34
CA SER A 267 -60.93 -31.88 -33.14
C SER A 267 -61.40 -30.43 -32.93
N LYS A 268 -60.93 -29.82 -31.82
CA LYS A 268 -60.18 -28.54 -31.89
C LYS A 268 -59.45 -28.21 -30.59
N SER A 269 -58.20 -27.83 -30.79
CA SER A 269 -57.29 -27.15 -29.87
C SER A 269 -57.68 -25.67 -29.67
N SER A 270 -57.08 -25.10 -28.61
CA SER A 270 -56.76 -23.68 -28.38
C SER A 270 -57.77 -22.75 -27.68
N SER A 271 -57.33 -22.19 -26.55
CA SER A 271 -57.29 -20.75 -26.18
C SER A 271 -56.79 -20.65 -24.73
N SER A 272 -55.51 -20.34 -24.48
CA SER A 272 -54.99 -18.99 -24.24
C SER A 272 -55.96 -18.02 -23.58
N SER A 273 -55.73 -17.71 -22.30
CA SER A 273 -55.94 -16.36 -21.79
C SER A 273 -54.86 -16.05 -20.76
N SER A 274 -53.89 -15.27 -21.22
CA SER A 274 -52.98 -14.44 -20.45
C SER A 274 -53.76 -13.43 -19.61
N VAL A 275 -53.45 -13.31 -18.33
CA VAL A 275 -53.81 -12.14 -17.52
C VAL A 275 -52.53 -11.60 -16.91
N ASP A 276 -51.97 -10.61 -17.59
CA ASP A 276 -51.05 -9.63 -17.00
C ASP A 276 -51.83 -8.78 -16.00
N ILE A 277 -51.32 -8.65 -14.78
CA ILE A 277 -51.67 -7.54 -13.90
C ILE A 277 -50.36 -6.90 -13.44
N SER A 278 -50.06 -5.77 -14.10
CA SER A 278 -49.22 -4.71 -13.56
C SER A 278 -50.13 -3.70 -12.88
N ILE A 279 -49.87 -3.44 -11.59
CA ILE A 279 -49.84 -2.18 -10.82
C ILE A 279 -49.70 -2.57 -9.35
#